data_AF-A0AAW2T5F2-F1
#
_entry.id   AF-A0AAW2T5F2-F1
#
_cell.length_a   1.000
_cell.length_b   1.000
_cell.length_c   1.000
_cell.angle_alpha   90.00
_cell.angle_beta   90.00
_cell.angle_gamma   90.00
#
_symmetry.space_group_name_H-M   'P 1'
#
loop_
_entity.id
_entity.type
_entity.pdbx_description
1 polymer ?
#
loop_
_entity_poly.entity_id
_entity_poly.type
_entity_poly.pdbx_seq_one_letter_code
_entity_poly.pdbx_strand_id
1 'polypeptide(L)'
;MDSIVQVLYDAAARLMLALLDRNLLPDAVVRCITQLLLASRLRSAYRSLADIRLSDLLHFVHSLREMAIAIDTEKAKSQHYEVPTAFFKLVLGKHFKYSQILHPFQSDV
;
A
#
# COMPACT_ATOMS: atom_id res chain seq x y z
N MET A 1 19.35 -20.19 8.64
CA MET A 1 20.03 -18.88 8.52
C MET A 1 19.03 -17.71 8.50
N ASP A 2 17.74 -18.00 8.57
CA ASP A 2 16.67 -17.05 8.28
C ASP A 2 16.26 -16.22 9.50
N SER A 3 16.37 -16.77 10.71
CA SER A 3 15.93 -16.08 11.93
C SER A 3 16.75 -14.82 12.27
N ILE A 4 18.07 -14.85 12.12
CA ILE A 4 18.93 -13.69 12.39
C ILE A 4 18.67 -12.58 11.35
N VAL A 5 18.50 -12.95 10.08
CA VAL A 5 18.19 -12.00 9.00
C VAL A 5 16.81 -11.37 9.20
N GLN A 6 15.82 -12.16 9.63
CA GLN A 6 14.48 -11.68 9.96
C GLN A 6 14.51 -10.67 11.13
N VAL A 7 15.23 -10.99 12.20
CA VAL A 7 15.37 -10.11 13.37
C VAL A 7 16.03 -8.78 12.99
N LEU A 8 17.07 -8.82 12.15
CA LEU A 8 17.75 -7.62 11.66
C LEU A 8 16.82 -6.77 10.77
N TYR A 9 16.04 -7.42 9.90
CA TYR A 9 15.04 -6.75 9.07
C TYR A 9 13.97 -6.05 9.92
N ASP A 10 13.41 -6.75 10.91
CA ASP A 10 12.37 -6.20 11.79
C ASP A 10 12.90 -5.01 12.61
N ALA A 11 14.14 -5.10 13.11
CA ALA A 11 14.79 -4.00 13.81
C ALA A 11 14.98 -2.77 12.91
N ALA A 12 15.46 -2.97 11.68
CA ALA A 12 15.61 -1.91 10.69
C ALA A 12 14.27 -1.29 10.30
N ALA A 13 13.23 -2.10 10.09
CA ALA A 13 11.88 -1.64 9.77
C ALA A 13 11.29 -0.79 10.90
N ARG A 14 11.45 -1.21 12.17
CA ARG A 14 11.01 -0.45 13.35
C ARG A 14 11.73 0.90 13.47
N LEU A 15 13.04 0.91 13.21
CA LEU A 15 13.83 2.15 13.22
C LEU A 15 13.34 3.11 12.14
N MET A 16 13.16 2.63 10.91
CA MET A 16 12.66 3.43 9.80
C MET A 16 11.27 4.00 10.07
N LEU A 17 10.38 3.19 10.65
CA LEU A 17 9.05 3.65 11.05
C LEU A 17 9.12 4.75 12.12
N ALA A 18 9.98 4.57 13.14
CA ALA A 18 10.17 5.58 14.17
C ALA A 18 10.73 6.92 13.64
N LEU A 19 11.59 6.87 12.62
CA LEU A 19 12.10 8.06 11.94
C LEU A 19 11.01 8.75 11.10
N LEU A 20 10.17 7.94 10.43
CA LEU A 20 9.04 8.43 9.64
C LEU A 20 7.98 9.11 10.52
N ASP A 21 7.61 8.49 11.65
CA ASP A 21 6.63 9.03 12.60
C ASP A 21 7.08 10.38 13.21
N ARG A 22 8.40 10.59 13.28
CA ARG A 22 9.00 11.85 13.76
C ARG A 22 9.27 12.87 12.65
N ASN A 23 8.86 12.57 11.41
CA ASN A 23 9.08 13.40 10.22
C ASN A 23 10.57 13.77 9.99
N LEU A 24 11.48 12.86 10.34
CA LEU A 24 12.93 13.07 10.23
C LEU A 24 13.50 12.65 8.86
N LEU A 25 12.69 12.02 8.02
CA LEU A 25 13.08 11.54 6.71
C LEU A 25 12.68 12.55 5.62
N PRO A 26 13.61 13.03 4.78
CA PRO A 26 13.26 13.84 3.63
C PRO A 26 12.36 13.09 2.64
N ASP A 27 11.43 13.79 2.00
CA ASP A 27 10.50 13.23 0.99
C ASP A 27 11.21 12.44 -0.11
N ALA A 28 12.38 12.88 -0.56
CA ALA A 28 13.17 12.18 -1.57
C ALA A 28 13.57 10.77 -1.11
N VAL A 29 13.88 10.59 0.17
CA VAL A 29 14.24 9.30 0.77
C VAL A 29 13.02 8.40 0.87
N VAL A 30 11.89 8.93 1.38
CA VAL A 30 10.62 8.19 1.45
C VAL A 30 10.18 7.72 0.06
N ARG A 31 10.28 8.60 -0.95
CA ARG A 31 9.97 8.27 -2.34
C ARG A 31 10.91 7.20 -2.91
N CYS A 32 12.20 7.27 -2.63
CA CYS A 32 13.16 6.24 -3.07
C CYS A 32 12.83 4.87 -2.47
N ILE A 33 12.62 4.80 -1.15
CA ILE A 33 12.32 3.55 -0.45
C ILE A 33 11.00 2.95 -0.95
N THR A 34 9.95 3.76 -1.09
CA THR A 34 8.66 3.29 -1.62
C THR A 34 8.78 2.73 -3.03
N GLN A 35 9.54 3.40 -3.92
CA GLN A 35 9.81 2.90 -5.27
C GLN A 35 10.59 1.57 -5.26
N LEU A 36 11.58 1.42 -4.37
CA LEU A 36 12.33 0.18 -4.22
C LEU A 36 11.44 -0.98 -3.75
N LEU A 37 10.58 -0.74 -2.75
CA LEU A 37 9.64 -1.75 -2.24
C LEU A 37 8.61 -2.15 -3.31
N LEU A 38 8.08 -1.19 -4.06
CA LEU A 38 7.19 -1.45 -5.18
C LEU A 38 7.88 -2.26 -6.28
N ALA A 39 9.11 -1.92 -6.65
CA ALA A 39 9.88 -2.67 -7.65
C ALA A 39 10.16 -4.11 -7.19
N SER A 40 10.51 -4.31 -5.91
CA SER A 40 10.69 -5.63 -5.32
C SER A 40 9.41 -6.46 -5.40
N ARG A 41 8.27 -5.87 -5.02
CA ARG A 41 6.95 -6.52 -5.10
C ARG A 41 6.56 -6.87 -6.53
N LEU A 42 6.81 -5.98 -7.49
CA LEU A 42 6.56 -6.24 -8.91
C LEU A 42 7.41 -7.40 -9.43
N ARG A 43 8.70 -7.46 -9.09
CA ARG A 43 9.58 -8.57 -9.47
C ARG A 43 9.11 -9.90 -8.86
N SER A 44 8.67 -9.89 -7.61
CA SER A 44 8.15 -11.09 -6.94
C SER A 44 6.81 -11.55 -7.52
N ALA A 45 5.95 -10.63 -7.94
CA ALA A 45 4.64 -10.94 -8.50
C ALA A 45 4.70 -11.32 -9.99
N TYR A 46 5.70 -10.83 -10.73
CA TYR A 46 5.82 -11.06 -12.15
C TYR A 46 6.46 -12.42 -12.45
N ARG A 47 5.67 -13.35 -12.98
CA ARG A 47 6.16 -14.60 -13.56
C ARG A 47 6.17 -14.53 -15.08
N SER A 48 7.25 -15.05 -15.69
CA SER A 48 7.50 -14.95 -17.12
C SER A 48 6.53 -15.80 -17.96
N LEU A 49 6.12 -16.98 -17.47
CA LEU A 49 5.23 -17.88 -18.21
C LEU A 49 3.75 -17.58 -17.95
N ALA A 50 2.96 -17.51 -19.01
CA ALA A 50 1.53 -17.22 -18.96
C ALA A 50 0.74 -18.27 -18.16
N ASP A 51 1.05 -19.55 -18.33
CA ASP A 51 0.35 -20.66 -17.67
C ASP A 51 0.51 -20.62 -16.15
N ILE A 52 1.72 -20.31 -15.67
CA ILE A 52 1.99 -20.18 -14.23
C ILE A 52 1.23 -18.98 -13.66
N ARG A 53 1.18 -17.87 -14.41
CA ARG A 53 0.43 -16.67 -13.99
C ARG A 53 -1.07 -16.93 -13.89
N LEU A 54 -1.62 -17.70 -14.82
CA LEU A 54 -3.02 -18.11 -14.78
C LEU A 54 -3.29 -19.04 -13.60
N SER A 55 -2.42 -20.03 -13.36
CA SER A 55 -2.54 -20.94 -12.23
C SER A 55 -2.51 -20.19 -10.90
N ASP A 56 -1.56 -19.26 -10.70
CA ASP A 56 -1.49 -18.43 -9.49
C ASP A 56 -2.75 -17.58 -9.30
N LEU A 57 -3.27 -16.99 -10.38
CA LEU A 57 -4.51 -16.20 -10.34
C LEU A 57 -5.70 -17.08 -9.92
N LEU A 58 -5.84 -18.28 -10.50
CA LEU A 58 -6.93 -19.20 -10.16
C LEU A 58 -6.81 -19.69 -8.72
N HIS A 59 -5.60 -19.98 -8.24
CA HIS A 59 -5.37 -20.30 -6.83
C HIS A 59 -5.78 -19.15 -5.90
N PHE A 60 -5.41 -17.92 -6.23
CA PHE A 60 -5.82 -16.74 -5.46
C PHE A 60 -7.35 -16.56 -5.46
N VAL A 61 -8.00 -16.68 -6.62
CA VAL A 61 -9.47 -16.59 -6.73
C VAL A 61 -10.16 -17.68 -5.90
N HIS A 62 -9.65 -18.91 -5.93
CA HIS A 62 -10.20 -20.00 -5.12
C HIS A 62 -10.08 -19.69 -3.62
N SER A 63 -8.90 -19.22 -3.17
CA SER A 63 -8.72 -18.83 -1.77
C SER A 63 -9.69 -17.72 -1.33
N LEU A 64 -9.96 -16.73 -2.19
CA LEU A 64 -10.89 -15.65 -1.87
C LEU A 64 -12.34 -16.15 -1.73
N ARG A 65 -12.73 -17.18 -2.49
CA ARG A 65 -14.09 -17.76 -2.41
C ARG A 65 -14.35 -18.50 -1.11
N GLU A 66 -13.30 -18.96 -0.44
CA GLU A 66 -13.38 -19.65 0.84
C GLU A 66 -13.35 -18.67 2.04
N MET A 67 -12.98 -17.41 1.80
CA MET A 67 -12.90 -16.39 2.84
C MET A 67 -14.27 -15.76 3.13
N ALA A 68 -14.41 -15.22 4.35
CA ALA A 68 -15.54 -14.38 4.69
C ALA A 68 -15.60 -13.14 3.79
N ILE A 69 -16.81 -12.62 3.54
CA ILE A 69 -17.06 -11.43 2.70
C ILE A 69 -16.22 -10.23 3.17
N ALA A 70 -16.07 -10.07 4.49
CA ALA A 70 -15.17 -9.09 5.08
C ALA A 70 -14.59 -9.63 6.39
N ILE A 71 -13.32 -9.32 6.62
CA ILE A 71 -12.56 -9.67 7.82
C ILE A 71 -12.18 -8.36 8.51
N ASP A 72 -12.24 -8.30 9.84
CA ASP A 72 -11.86 -7.14 10.67
C ASP A 72 -12.55 -5.81 10.30
N THR A 73 -13.86 -5.84 10.04
CA THR A 73 -14.66 -4.68 9.61
C THR A 73 -14.53 -3.46 10.53
N GLU A 74 -14.60 -3.67 11.84
CA GLU A 74 -14.54 -2.59 12.84
C GLU A 74 -13.16 -1.92 12.89
N LYS A 75 -12.10 -2.70 12.66
CA LYS A 75 -10.72 -2.19 12.63
C LYS A 75 -10.49 -1.32 11.40
N ALA A 76 -10.97 -1.74 10.24
CA ALA A 76 -10.90 -0.92 9.02
C ALA A 76 -11.69 0.39 9.17
N LYS A 77 -12.85 0.33 9.83
CA LYS A 77 -13.71 1.50 10.10
C LYS A 77 -13.01 2.54 10.98
N SER A 78 -12.50 2.11 12.13
CA SER A 78 -11.83 2.99 13.09
C SER A 78 -10.51 3.56 12.57
N GLN A 79 -9.73 2.80 11.79
CA GLN A 79 -8.43 3.25 11.28
C GLN A 79 -8.51 4.17 10.05
N HIS A 80 -9.62 4.15 9.30
CA HIS A 80 -9.67 4.79 7.98
C HIS A 80 -10.94 5.63 7.70
N TYR A 81 -12.09 5.28 8.26
CA TYR A 81 -13.37 5.92 7.91
C TYR A 81 -13.93 6.84 9.02
N GLU A 82 -13.55 6.63 10.28
CA GLU A 82 -14.02 7.44 11.41
C GLU A 82 -13.09 8.63 11.74
N VAL A 83 -12.66 9.35 10.70
CA VAL A 83 -11.88 10.58 10.85
C VAL A 83 -12.83 11.80 10.91
N PRO A 84 -12.57 12.82 11.74
CA PRO A 84 -13.45 13.99 11.83
C PRO A 84 -13.66 14.68 10.48
N THR A 85 -14.91 15.02 10.15
CA THR A 85 -15.28 15.67 8.87
C THR A 85 -14.51 16.97 8.61
N ALA A 86 -14.13 17.69 9.67
CA ALA A 86 -13.31 18.90 9.56
C ALA A 86 -11.97 18.64 8.86
N PHE A 87 -11.35 17.47 9.06
CA PHE A 87 -10.12 17.09 8.38
C PHE A 87 -10.32 16.94 6.87
N PHE A 88 -11.39 16.25 6.45
CA PHE A 88 -11.69 16.06 5.02
C PHE A 88 -11.95 17.38 4.28
N LYS A 89 -12.44 18.42 4.98
CA LYS A 89 -12.58 19.78 4.42
C LYS A 89 -11.24 20.44 4.10
N LEU A 90 -10.17 20.06 4.78
CA LEU A 90 -8.83 20.60 4.57
C LEU A 90 -8.07 19.86 3.47
N VAL A 91 -8.26 18.54 3.34
CA VAL A 91 -7.44 17.70 2.46
C VAL A 91 -8.14 17.23 1.18
N LEU A 92 -9.47 17.24 1.11
CA LEU A 92 -10.23 16.82 -0.08
C LEU A 92 -10.84 18.01 -0.81
N GLY A 93 -11.09 17.84 -2.12
CA GLY A 93 -11.78 18.83 -2.94
C GLY A 93 -13.28 18.96 -2.60
N LYS A 94 -13.97 19.86 -3.31
CA LYS A 94 -15.39 20.26 -3.10
C LYS A 94 -16.36 19.10 -2.85
N HIS A 95 -16.16 17.95 -3.50
CA HIS A 95 -17.06 16.80 -3.42
C HIS A 95 -16.63 15.74 -2.38
N PHE A 96 -15.60 16.01 -1.57
CA PHE A 96 -15.05 15.06 -0.59
C PHE A 96 -14.71 13.70 -1.21
N LYS A 97 -14.29 13.69 -2.48
CA LYS A 97 -13.99 12.45 -3.19
C LYS A 97 -12.67 11.89 -2.68
N TYR A 98 -12.75 10.76 -1.99
CA TYR A 98 -11.61 10.01 -1.48
C TYR A 98 -11.34 8.78 -2.37
N SER A 99 -11.11 9.04 -3.66
CA SER A 99 -10.74 8.05 -4.67
C SER A 99 -10.11 8.75 -5.88
N GLN A 100 -9.62 7.97 -6.84
CA GLN A 100 -8.93 8.48 -8.04
C GLN A 100 -9.74 9.56 -8.78
N ILE A 101 -9.07 10.63 -9.21
CA ILE A 101 -9.66 11.69 -10.03
C ILE A 101 -9.08 11.59 -11.44
N LEU A 102 -9.93 11.80 -12.45
CA LEU A 102 -9.47 11.96 -13.81
C LEU A 102 -8.99 13.41 -13.96
N HIS A 103 -7.69 13.58 -14.16
CA HIS A 103 -7.14 14.88 -14.53
C HIS A 103 -7.10 14.97 -16.06
N PRO A 104 -7.78 15.92 -16.70
CA PRO A 104 -7.70 16.08 -18.14
C PRO A 104 -6.27 16.42 -18.54
N PHE A 105 -5.80 15.86 -19.65
CA PHE A 105 -4.51 16.18 -20.21
C PHE A 105 -4.53 17.65 -20.68
N GLN A 106 -3.71 18.50 -20.07
CA GLN A 106 -3.49 19.85 -20.57
C GLN A 106 -2.44 19.76 -21.67
N SER A 107 -2.87 19.94 -22.92
CA SER A 107 -1.96 20.19 -24.03
C SER A 107 -1.57 21.66 -23.99
N ASP A 108 -0.45 21.96 -23.34
CA ASP A 108 0.19 23.27 -23.48
C ASP A 108 0.78 23.33 -24.88
N VAL A 109 0.03 23.94 -25.81
CA VAL A 109 0.55 24.50 -27.07
C VAL A 109 0.94 25.94 -26.80
#